data_AF-A0A7S0VXB8-F1
#
_entry.id   AF-A0A7S0VXB8-F1
#
_cell.length_a   1.000
_cell.length_b   1.000
_cell.length_c   1.000
_cell.angle_alpha   90.00
_cell.angle_beta   90.00
_cell.angle_gamma   90.00
#
_symmetry.space_group_name_H-M   'P 1'
#
loop_
_entity.id
_entity.type
_entity.pdbx_description
1 polymer ?
#
loop_
_entity_poly.entity_id
_entity_poly.type
_entity_poly.pdbx_seq_one_letter_code
_entity_poly.pdbx_strand_id
1 'polypeptide(L)'
;DAAIVEQAFDTARKLVHALSQQWFGPGALVRPESLQDMWLIHGLAGHVTNLCLRKLFGNNSYMHHVFQEMETACEETATLVSGAAVDPHEHFEPAKVRKATLVMRLVEKRMGEANFRKLLSMLLQRAKQHKDRQLNMERFFKAARKCSGVDIENSMRHWWTSSRCPVFTCNFYLNRRRNMVEFAMRVHHEARKLKHRDTVTVRVYETEVTYDRTVHVDEEFVTDDYPHISRSRKNKRDREAE
;
A
#
# COMPACT_ATOMS: atom_id res chain seq x y z
N ASP A 1 -24.91 22.41 -13.30
CA ASP A 1 -23.51 22.48 -13.72
C ASP A 1 -22.67 21.35 -13.15
N ALA A 2 -22.20 20.44 -14.00
CA ALA A 2 -21.32 19.34 -13.61
C ALA A 2 -19.98 19.84 -13.03
N ALA A 3 -19.48 20.98 -13.51
CA ALA A 3 -18.23 21.60 -13.02
C ALA A 3 -18.28 21.97 -11.53
N ILE A 4 -19.43 22.43 -11.01
CA ILE A 4 -19.60 22.77 -9.59
C ILE A 4 -19.58 21.50 -8.73
N VAL A 5 -20.16 20.41 -9.24
CA VAL A 5 -20.20 19.12 -8.54
C VAL A 5 -18.81 18.49 -8.48
N GLU A 6 -18.04 18.54 -9.58
CA GLU A 6 -16.65 18.07 -9.61
C GLU A 6 -15.74 18.87 -8.66
N GLN A 7 -15.88 20.20 -8.67
CA GLN A 7 -15.15 21.08 -7.75
C GLN A 7 -15.40 20.73 -6.27
N ALA A 8 -16.60 20.27 -5.92
CA ALA A 8 -16.92 19.91 -4.54
C ALA A 8 -16.06 18.74 -4.02
N PHE A 9 -15.79 17.73 -4.85
CA PHE A 9 -14.94 16.59 -4.46
C PHE A 9 -13.48 17.01 -4.22
N ASP A 10 -12.94 17.83 -5.12
CA ASP A 10 -11.57 18.33 -4.99
C ASP A 10 -11.40 19.26 -3.81
N THR A 11 -12.39 20.12 -3.58
CA THR A 11 -12.41 21.03 -2.42
C THR A 11 -12.48 20.23 -1.13
N ALA A 12 -13.35 19.22 -1.05
CA ALA A 12 -13.42 18.34 0.12
C ALA A 12 -12.09 17.62 0.38
N ARG A 13 -11.44 17.08 -0.66
CA ARG A 13 -10.11 16.45 -0.53
C ARG A 13 -9.09 17.43 0.04
N LYS A 14 -9.00 18.65 -0.52
CA LYS A 14 -8.08 19.70 -0.04
C LYS A 14 -8.33 20.09 1.41
N LEU A 15 -9.60 20.27 1.79
CA LEU A 15 -9.99 20.61 3.16
C LEU A 15 -9.67 19.49 4.15
N VAL A 16 -10.03 18.25 3.82
CA VAL A 16 -9.74 17.08 4.67
C VAL A 16 -8.22 16.87 4.81
N HIS A 17 -7.47 17.08 3.73
CA HIS A 17 -6.01 17.03 3.77
C HIS A 17 -5.42 18.12 4.67
N ALA A 18 -5.85 19.37 4.50
CA ALA A 18 -5.43 20.48 5.35
C ALA A 18 -5.73 20.23 6.83
N LEU A 19 -6.91 19.68 7.15
CA LEU A 19 -7.26 19.26 8.50
C LEU A 19 -6.34 18.14 9.00
N SER A 20 -6.06 17.13 8.19
CA SER A 20 -5.14 16.04 8.56
C SER A 20 -3.72 16.55 8.84
N GLN A 21 -3.28 17.55 8.08
CA GLN A 21 -1.97 18.19 8.26
C GLN A 21 -1.84 18.96 9.59
N GLN A 22 -2.95 19.40 10.19
CA GLN A 22 -2.92 20.02 11.53
C GLN A 22 -2.56 19.00 12.63
N TRP A 23 -2.82 17.71 12.39
CA TRP A 23 -2.43 16.61 13.29
C TRP A 23 -1.04 16.09 12.96
N PHE A 24 -0.72 15.95 11.67
CA PHE A 24 0.54 15.42 11.15
C PHE A 24 1.15 16.42 10.15
N GLY A 25 2.17 17.16 10.57
CA GLY A 25 2.75 18.22 9.75
C GLY A 25 3.98 18.86 10.41
N PRO A 26 4.79 19.66 9.68
CA PRO A 26 5.98 20.29 10.24
C PRO A 26 5.70 21.17 11.47
N GLY A 27 4.60 21.92 11.44
CA GLY A 27 4.13 22.77 12.55
C GLY A 27 3.02 22.14 13.40
N ALA A 28 2.70 20.87 13.19
CA ALA A 28 1.52 20.22 13.74
C ALA A 28 1.73 19.68 15.16
N LEU A 29 0.76 18.91 15.63
CA LEU A 29 0.85 18.16 16.88
C LEU A 29 1.95 17.09 16.83
N VAL A 30 1.96 16.27 15.77
CA VAL A 30 3.03 15.31 15.46
C VAL A 30 3.87 15.86 14.32
N ARG A 31 5.16 15.99 14.55
CA ARG A 31 6.15 16.67 13.70
C ARG A 31 7.26 15.69 13.33
N PRO A 32 7.94 15.87 12.20
CA PRO A 32 9.14 15.07 11.92
C PRO A 32 10.25 15.43 12.91
N GLU A 33 11.13 14.48 13.23
CA GLU A 33 12.37 14.79 13.97
C GLU A 33 13.42 15.43 13.06
N SER A 34 13.55 14.91 11.83
CA SER A 34 14.44 15.43 10.79
C SER A 34 13.71 15.58 9.46
N LEU A 35 14.29 16.31 8.50
CA LEU A 35 13.73 16.39 7.14
C LEU A 35 13.62 15.02 6.46
N GLN A 36 14.52 14.07 6.80
CA GLN A 36 14.43 12.70 6.28
C GLN A 36 13.20 11.95 6.77
N ASP A 37 12.59 12.36 7.89
CA ASP A 37 11.37 11.76 8.43
C ASP A 37 10.09 12.38 7.87
N MET A 38 10.19 13.38 6.98
CA MET A 38 9.03 14.06 6.39
C MET A 38 8.06 13.11 5.68
N TRP A 39 8.57 12.04 5.06
CA TRP A 39 7.72 11.07 4.38
C TRP A 39 6.75 10.38 5.36
N LEU A 40 7.11 10.16 6.63
CA LEU A 40 6.19 9.59 7.62
C LEU A 40 5.01 10.51 7.85
N ILE A 41 5.28 11.81 7.93
CA ILE A 41 4.30 12.84 8.18
C ILE A 41 3.36 12.99 6.99
N HIS A 42 3.91 13.09 5.77
CA HIS A 42 3.13 13.09 4.53
C HIS A 42 2.31 11.80 4.38
N GLY A 43 2.91 10.64 4.66
CA GLY A 43 2.24 9.35 4.57
C GLY A 43 1.08 9.22 5.55
N LEU A 44 1.26 9.64 6.81
CA LEU A 44 0.19 9.66 7.81
C LEU A 44 -0.94 10.63 7.43
N ALA A 45 -0.60 11.87 7.06
CA ALA A 45 -1.59 12.88 6.69
C ALA A 45 -2.39 12.46 5.44
N GLY A 46 -1.72 12.01 4.39
CA GLY A 46 -2.34 11.56 3.15
C GLY A 46 -3.19 10.30 3.35
N HIS A 47 -2.71 9.33 4.14
CA HIS A 47 -3.46 8.11 4.37
C HIS A 47 -4.70 8.35 5.24
N VAL A 48 -4.60 9.16 6.30
CA VAL A 48 -5.76 9.57 7.10
C VAL A 48 -6.78 10.34 6.25
N THR A 49 -6.31 11.22 5.36
CA THR A 49 -7.16 11.91 4.39
C THR A 49 -7.95 10.92 3.55
N ASN A 50 -7.27 9.93 2.99
CA ASN A 50 -7.87 8.88 2.18
C ASN A 50 -8.90 8.04 2.95
N LEU A 51 -8.63 7.72 4.22
CA LEU A 51 -9.59 7.03 5.08
C LEU A 51 -10.84 7.87 5.38
N CYS A 52 -10.69 9.18 5.56
CA CYS A 52 -11.80 10.11 5.72
C CYS A 52 -12.63 10.21 4.43
N LEU A 53 -11.98 10.37 3.27
CA LEU A 53 -12.67 10.42 1.98
C LEU A 53 -13.41 9.12 1.66
N ARG A 54 -12.85 7.95 2.03
CA ARG A 54 -13.54 6.66 1.94
C ARG A 54 -14.86 6.66 2.72
N LYS A 55 -14.93 7.33 3.87
CA LYS A 55 -16.16 7.45 4.65
C LYS A 55 -17.16 8.45 4.04
N LEU A 56 -16.67 9.54 3.44
CA LEU A 56 -17.51 10.59 2.86
C LEU A 56 -18.10 10.20 1.51
N PHE A 57 -17.28 9.57 0.64
CA PHE A 57 -17.63 9.30 -0.76
C PHE A 57 -17.77 7.81 -1.09
N GLY A 58 -17.59 6.94 -0.09
CA GLY A 58 -17.74 5.50 -0.24
C GLY A 58 -16.50 4.78 -0.77
N ASN A 59 -16.57 3.45 -0.74
CA ASN A 59 -15.41 2.60 -1.00
C ASN A 59 -14.98 2.58 -2.47
N ASN A 60 -15.91 2.66 -3.43
CA ASN A 60 -15.57 2.57 -4.85
C ASN A 60 -14.77 3.78 -5.32
N SER A 61 -15.20 4.99 -4.95
CA SER A 61 -14.46 6.23 -5.24
C SER A 61 -13.06 6.19 -4.61
N TYR A 62 -12.95 5.74 -3.36
CA TYR A 62 -11.67 5.55 -2.69
C TYR A 62 -10.75 4.56 -3.42
N MET A 63 -11.28 3.39 -3.81
CA MET A 63 -10.49 2.36 -4.51
C MET A 63 -10.05 2.83 -5.88
N HIS A 64 -10.90 3.57 -6.60
CA HIS A 64 -10.54 4.19 -7.87
C HIS A 64 -9.42 5.23 -7.71
N HIS A 65 -9.53 6.12 -6.71
CA HIS A 65 -8.48 7.10 -6.42
C HIS A 65 -7.15 6.42 -6.07
N VAL A 66 -7.16 5.42 -5.19
CA VAL A 66 -5.93 4.69 -4.84
C VAL A 66 -5.33 3.99 -6.05
N PHE A 67 -6.16 3.44 -6.94
CA PHE A 67 -5.69 2.81 -8.18
C PHE A 67 -4.96 3.83 -9.08
N GLN A 68 -5.55 5.01 -9.29
CA GLN A 68 -4.91 6.09 -10.06
C GLN A 68 -3.59 6.53 -9.45
N GLU A 69 -3.55 6.76 -8.13
CA GLU A 69 -2.30 7.11 -7.44
C GLU A 69 -1.24 6.00 -7.56
N MET A 70 -1.65 4.73 -7.57
CA MET A 70 -0.74 3.61 -7.79
C MET A 70 -0.18 3.57 -9.21
N GLU A 71 -1.00 3.81 -10.24
CA GLU A 71 -0.54 3.90 -11.63
C GLU A 71 0.47 5.03 -11.79
N THR A 72 0.14 6.25 -11.34
CA THR A 72 1.06 7.38 -11.45
C THR A 72 2.36 7.16 -10.67
N ALA A 73 2.28 6.56 -9.47
CA ALA A 73 3.47 6.25 -8.69
C ALA A 73 4.39 5.20 -9.34
N CYS A 74 3.86 4.34 -10.23
CA CYS A 74 4.67 3.38 -10.98
C CYS A 74 5.42 4.02 -12.17
N GLU A 75 4.91 5.12 -12.72
CA GLU A 75 5.53 5.88 -13.81
C GLU A 75 6.65 6.80 -13.30
N GLU A 76 6.51 7.29 -12.07
CA GLU A 76 7.46 8.19 -11.43
C GLU A 76 8.60 7.45 -10.72
N THR A 77 9.74 8.14 -10.56
CA THR A 77 10.86 7.66 -9.73
C THR A 77 10.99 8.53 -8.48
N ALA A 78 10.82 7.94 -7.30
CA ALA A 78 10.92 8.68 -6.04
C ALA A 78 11.48 7.80 -4.93
N THR A 79 12.56 8.24 -4.30
CA THR A 79 13.10 7.60 -3.08
C THR A 79 12.63 8.38 -1.86
N LEU A 80 12.04 7.70 -0.87
CA LEU A 80 11.52 8.35 0.34
C LEU A 80 12.63 8.66 1.35
N VAL A 81 13.58 7.74 1.50
CA VAL A 81 14.75 7.90 2.35
C VAL A 81 16.01 7.75 1.51
N SER A 82 16.74 8.85 1.36
CA SER A 82 18.04 8.89 0.71
C SER A 82 19.15 8.88 1.75
N GLY A 83 20.25 8.17 1.46
CA GLY A 83 21.45 8.22 2.28
C GLY A 83 22.28 9.51 2.11
N ALA A 84 21.99 10.30 1.07
CA ALA A 84 22.64 11.58 0.82
C ALA A 84 21.83 12.74 1.40
N ALA A 85 22.49 13.87 1.68
CA ALA A 85 21.79 15.11 1.95
C ALA A 85 21.01 15.52 0.69
N VAL A 86 19.74 15.86 0.88
CA VAL A 86 18.81 16.21 -0.19
C VAL A 86 18.33 17.65 0.06
N ASP A 87 18.06 18.40 -1.01
CA ASP A 87 17.46 19.72 -0.86
C ASP A 87 16.10 19.62 -0.12
N PRO A 88 15.80 20.53 0.83
CA PRO A 88 14.54 20.51 1.57
C PRO A 88 13.28 20.49 0.70
N HIS A 89 13.29 21.15 -0.47
CA HIS A 89 12.17 21.18 -1.41
C HIS A 89 11.83 19.78 -1.92
N GLU A 90 12.84 18.94 -2.16
CA GLU A 90 12.60 17.62 -2.73
C GLU A 90 11.76 16.72 -1.82
N HIS A 91 11.67 16.99 -0.51
CA HIS A 91 10.82 16.23 0.41
C HIS A 91 9.32 16.48 0.19
N PHE A 92 8.97 17.59 -0.48
CA PHE A 92 7.60 18.01 -0.75
C PHE A 92 7.15 17.68 -2.18
N GLU A 93 8.03 17.07 -3.00
CA GLU A 93 7.70 16.67 -4.35
C GLU A 93 6.46 15.76 -4.39
N PRO A 94 5.50 15.99 -5.31
CA PRO A 94 4.27 15.22 -5.38
C PRO A 94 4.50 13.71 -5.44
N ALA A 95 5.51 13.27 -6.19
CA ALA A 95 5.89 11.87 -6.31
C ALA A 95 6.28 11.25 -4.94
N LYS A 96 7.05 11.97 -4.11
CA LYS A 96 7.41 11.49 -2.76
C LYS A 96 6.21 11.48 -1.83
N VAL A 97 5.38 12.52 -1.85
CA VAL A 97 4.16 12.60 -1.01
C VAL A 97 3.17 11.49 -1.37
N ARG A 98 2.97 11.23 -2.66
CA ARG A 98 2.14 10.14 -3.18
C ARG A 98 2.67 8.79 -2.74
N LYS A 99 3.95 8.51 -3.01
CA LYS A 99 4.59 7.25 -2.61
C LYS A 99 4.52 7.05 -1.10
N ALA A 100 4.79 8.08 -0.30
CA ALA A 100 4.67 8.01 1.16
C ALA A 100 3.26 7.64 1.62
N THR A 101 2.23 8.20 0.99
CA THR A 101 0.82 7.90 1.26
C THR A 101 0.50 6.43 0.95
N LEU A 102 0.96 5.91 -0.19
CA LEU A 102 0.78 4.51 -0.58
C LEU A 102 1.55 3.55 0.35
N VAL A 103 2.77 3.90 0.74
CA VAL A 103 3.56 3.11 1.71
C VAL A 103 2.85 3.06 3.05
N MET A 104 2.26 4.16 3.53
CA MET A 104 1.50 4.16 4.77
C MET A 104 0.24 3.28 4.70
N ARG A 105 -0.42 3.23 3.54
CA ARG A 105 -1.50 2.26 3.28
C ARG A 105 -1.00 0.82 3.35
N LEU A 106 0.19 0.52 2.81
CA LEU A 106 0.80 -0.81 2.91
C LEU A 106 1.13 -1.17 4.37
N VAL A 107 1.62 -0.21 5.16
CA VAL A 107 1.87 -0.38 6.61
C VAL A 107 0.58 -0.76 7.33
N GLU A 108 -0.52 -0.03 7.10
CA GLU A 108 -1.84 -0.38 7.67
C GLU A 108 -2.24 -1.80 7.26
N LYS A 109 -2.10 -2.16 5.98
CA LYS A 109 -2.48 -3.49 5.48
C LYS A 109 -1.71 -4.62 6.14
N ARG A 110 -0.41 -4.44 6.45
CA ARG A 110 0.38 -5.46 7.14
C ARG A 110 0.07 -5.58 8.62
N MET A 111 -0.21 -4.46 9.29
CA MET A 111 -0.46 -4.48 10.73
C MET A 111 -1.93 -4.71 11.10
N GLY A 112 -2.84 -4.46 10.17
CA GLY A 112 -4.29 -4.50 10.37
C GLY A 112 -4.86 -3.17 10.85
N GLU A 113 -6.08 -2.86 10.41
CA GLU A 113 -6.77 -1.59 10.66
C GLU A 113 -6.93 -1.27 12.17
N ALA A 114 -7.25 -2.27 13.00
CA ALA A 114 -7.39 -2.08 14.44
C ALA A 114 -6.06 -1.66 15.11
N ASN A 115 -4.96 -2.31 14.71
CA ASN A 115 -3.64 -2.00 15.24
C ASN A 115 -3.14 -0.64 14.73
N PHE A 116 -3.45 -0.28 13.48
CA PHE A 116 -3.13 1.03 12.94
C PHE A 116 -3.90 2.16 13.65
N ARG A 117 -5.20 1.98 13.93
CA ARG A 117 -5.97 2.93 14.74
C ARG A 117 -5.40 3.08 16.16
N LYS A 118 -4.95 1.98 16.77
CA LYS A 118 -4.25 1.99 18.07
C LYS A 118 -2.93 2.75 17.99
N LEU A 119 -2.15 2.55 16.92
CA LEU A 119 -0.90 3.28 16.65
C LEU A 119 -1.16 4.79 16.57
N LEU A 120 -2.11 5.22 15.73
CA LEU A 120 -2.48 6.64 15.61
C LEU A 120 -2.89 7.22 16.97
N SER A 121 -3.74 6.52 17.71
CA SER A 121 -4.21 6.97 19.03
C SER A 121 -3.04 7.15 20.01
N MET A 122 -2.09 6.21 20.03
CA MET A 122 -0.91 6.27 20.88
C MET A 122 0.03 7.44 20.49
N LEU A 123 0.27 7.66 19.21
CA LEU A 123 1.10 8.77 18.72
C LEU A 123 0.48 10.13 19.12
N LEU A 124 -0.82 10.29 18.88
CA LEU A 124 -1.55 11.53 19.19
C LEU A 124 -1.63 11.79 20.70
N GLN A 125 -1.86 10.77 21.53
CA GLN A 125 -1.90 10.93 22.99
C GLN A 125 -0.55 11.37 23.55
N ARG A 126 0.56 10.79 23.08
CA ARG A 126 1.92 11.20 23.50
C ARG A 126 2.24 12.64 23.12
N ALA A 127 1.87 13.04 21.91
CA ALA A 127 2.08 14.40 21.42
C ALA A 127 1.23 15.44 22.18
N LYS A 128 -0.01 15.10 22.55
CA LYS A 128 -0.89 15.94 23.40
C LYS A 128 -0.32 16.16 24.79
N GLN A 129 0.32 15.15 25.38
CA GLN A 129 0.97 15.26 26.68
C GLN A 129 2.29 16.05 26.65
N HIS A 130 2.66 16.65 25.51
CA HIS A 130 3.93 17.37 25.30
C HIS A 130 5.20 16.53 25.55
N LYS A 131 5.07 15.20 25.70
CA LYS A 131 6.20 14.32 26.03
C LYS A 131 7.05 13.99 24.82
N ASP A 132 6.40 13.76 23.68
CA ASP A 132 7.08 13.37 22.45
C ASP A 132 6.23 13.80 21.25
N ARG A 133 6.63 14.89 20.62
CA ARG A 133 5.97 15.45 19.43
C ARG A 133 6.75 15.16 18.15
N GLN A 134 7.98 14.68 18.27
CA GLN A 134 8.86 14.40 17.15
C GLN A 134 8.76 12.92 16.80
N LEU A 135 8.55 12.65 15.52
CA LEU A 135 8.43 11.32 14.97
C LEU A 135 9.58 11.09 14.00
N ASN A 136 10.31 10.01 14.23
CA ASN A 136 11.28 9.46 13.30
C ASN A 136 10.91 8.03 12.94
N MET A 137 11.64 7.43 11.99
CA MET A 137 11.45 6.03 11.61
C MET A 137 11.53 5.06 12.79
N GLU A 138 12.55 5.17 13.63
CA GLU A 138 12.77 4.23 14.75
C GLU A 138 11.59 4.24 15.73
N ARG A 139 11.16 5.43 16.17
CA ARG A 139 10.02 5.62 17.08
C ARG A 139 8.74 5.14 16.45
N PHE A 140 8.52 5.44 15.16
CA PHE A 140 7.34 5.00 14.42
C PHE A 140 7.26 3.47 14.35
N PHE A 141 8.32 2.80 13.89
CA PHE A 141 8.31 1.35 13.73
C PHE A 141 8.35 0.60 15.05
N LYS A 142 9.02 1.13 16.08
CA LYS A 142 8.94 0.61 17.46
C LYS A 142 7.53 0.67 18.01
N ALA A 143 6.83 1.79 17.77
CA ALA A 143 5.42 1.95 18.13
C ALA A 143 4.52 0.99 17.34
N ALA A 144 4.73 0.85 16.03
CA ALA A 144 3.96 -0.05 15.18
C ALA A 144 4.14 -1.52 15.59
N ARG A 145 5.39 -1.93 15.89
CA ARG A 145 5.71 -3.26 16.42
C ARG A 145 5.06 -3.50 17.78
N LYS A 146 5.05 -2.51 18.67
CA LYS A 146 4.34 -2.61 19.97
C LYS A 146 2.83 -2.80 19.80
N CYS A 147 2.22 -2.20 18.79
CA CYS A 147 0.79 -2.33 18.52
C CYS A 147 0.41 -3.65 17.86
N SER A 148 1.22 -4.16 16.93
CA SER A 148 0.87 -5.29 16.06
C SER A 148 1.60 -6.60 16.36
N GLY A 149 2.75 -6.54 17.04
CA GLY A 149 3.66 -7.69 17.19
C GLY A 149 4.44 -8.05 15.93
N VAL A 150 4.22 -7.37 14.80
CA VAL A 150 4.82 -7.68 13.50
C VAL A 150 6.01 -6.76 13.21
N ASP A 151 7.06 -7.31 12.60
CA ASP A 151 8.22 -6.54 12.12
C ASP A 151 7.97 -5.94 10.73
N ILE A 152 7.35 -4.77 10.72
CA ILE A 152 7.03 -4.03 9.49
C ILE A 152 8.29 -3.41 8.87
N GLU A 153 9.20 -2.90 9.70
CA GLU A 153 10.37 -2.16 9.23
C GLU A 153 11.27 -3.01 8.33
N ASN A 154 11.61 -4.22 8.79
CA ASN A 154 12.50 -5.09 8.03
C ASN A 154 11.80 -5.67 6.79
N SER A 155 10.51 -6.00 6.88
CA SER A 155 9.78 -6.62 5.77
C SER A 155 9.43 -5.65 4.64
N MET A 156 9.38 -4.34 4.92
CA MET A 156 8.99 -3.31 3.94
C MET A 156 10.14 -2.37 3.54
N ARG A 157 11.38 -2.62 3.99
CA ARG A 157 12.50 -1.69 3.82
C ARG A 157 12.67 -1.14 2.40
N HIS A 158 12.52 -2.00 1.39
CA HIS A 158 12.67 -1.61 -0.01
C HIS A 158 11.66 -0.54 -0.47
N TRP A 159 10.47 -0.45 0.13
CA TRP A 159 9.42 0.48 -0.29
C TRP A 159 9.81 1.96 -0.10
N TRP A 160 10.70 2.26 0.86
CA TRP A 160 11.18 3.63 1.09
C TRP A 160 12.62 3.85 0.64
N THR A 161 13.44 2.80 0.48
CA THR A 161 14.82 2.94 0.00
C THR A 161 14.96 2.86 -1.51
N SER A 162 14.08 2.12 -2.20
CA SER A 162 14.13 1.97 -3.66
C SER A 162 13.38 3.11 -4.35
N SER A 163 13.89 3.56 -5.49
CA SER A 163 13.26 4.64 -6.27
C SER A 163 12.04 4.18 -7.07
N ARG A 164 12.07 2.94 -7.57
CA ARG A 164 11.03 2.35 -8.45
C ARG A 164 10.15 1.32 -7.73
N CYS A 165 8.98 1.08 -8.30
CA CYS A 165 8.07 0.00 -7.87
C CYS A 165 8.56 -1.37 -8.36
N PRO A 166 8.33 -2.45 -7.60
CA PRO A 166 8.61 -3.80 -8.07
C PRO A 166 7.71 -4.16 -9.26
N VAL A 167 8.30 -4.77 -10.29
CA VAL A 167 7.56 -5.25 -11.47
C VAL A 167 7.43 -6.75 -11.38
N PHE A 168 6.20 -7.24 -11.47
CA PHE A 168 5.89 -8.67 -11.44
C PHE A 168 5.46 -9.12 -12.84
N THR A 169 6.07 -10.18 -13.34
CA THR A 169 5.60 -10.91 -14.52
C THR A 169 4.97 -12.20 -14.06
N CYS A 170 3.66 -12.33 -14.21
CA CYS A 170 2.92 -13.51 -13.81
C CYS A 170 2.46 -14.28 -15.05
N ASN A 171 2.48 -15.60 -14.96
CA ASN A 171 1.88 -16.50 -15.94
C ASN A 171 1.19 -17.65 -15.21
N PHE A 172 0.20 -18.25 -15.86
CA PHE A 172 -0.50 -19.40 -15.30
C PHE A 172 -0.88 -20.40 -16.40
N TYR A 173 -1.01 -21.66 -16.02
CA TYR A 173 -1.41 -22.74 -16.91
C TYR A 173 -2.42 -23.66 -16.20
N LEU A 174 -3.55 -23.94 -16.86
CA LEU A 174 -4.52 -24.91 -16.35
C LEU A 174 -4.15 -26.32 -16.81
N ASN A 175 -3.61 -27.11 -15.90
CA ASN A 175 -3.34 -28.52 -16.12
C ASN A 175 -4.63 -29.34 -15.87
N ARG A 176 -5.41 -29.56 -16.94
CA ARG A 176 -6.68 -30.31 -16.88
C ARG A 176 -6.53 -31.77 -16.43
N ARG A 177 -5.37 -32.39 -16.65
CA ARG A 177 -5.12 -33.79 -16.23
C ARG A 177 -4.96 -33.89 -14.71
N ARG A 178 -4.28 -32.90 -14.11
CA ARG A 178 -4.08 -32.81 -12.65
C ARG A 178 -5.21 -32.04 -11.95
N ASN A 179 -6.06 -31.36 -12.73
CA ASN A 179 -7.09 -30.45 -12.23
C ASN A 179 -6.50 -29.35 -11.34
N MET A 180 -5.41 -28.71 -11.82
CA MET A 180 -4.70 -27.66 -11.09
C MET A 180 -4.36 -26.48 -12.00
N VAL A 181 -4.33 -25.28 -11.43
CA VAL A 181 -3.77 -24.08 -12.03
C VAL A 181 -2.33 -23.95 -11.53
N GLU A 182 -1.38 -24.21 -12.41
CA GLU A 182 0.05 -24.01 -12.17
C GLU A 182 0.34 -22.51 -12.37
N PHE A 183 0.73 -21.81 -11.30
CA PHE A 183 1.02 -20.38 -11.31
C PHE A 183 2.52 -20.14 -11.17
N ALA A 184 3.04 -19.22 -11.99
CA ALA A 184 4.41 -18.79 -11.93
C ALA A 184 4.48 -17.26 -11.93
N MET A 185 5.34 -16.70 -11.09
CA MET A 185 5.60 -15.29 -11.00
C MET A 185 7.10 -15.05 -10.97
N ARG A 186 7.56 -14.08 -11.76
CA ARG A 186 8.91 -13.55 -11.72
C ARG A 186 8.87 -12.11 -11.21
N VAL A 187 9.75 -11.78 -10.29
CA VAL A 187 9.94 -10.41 -9.80
C VAL A 187 11.16 -9.81 -10.49
N HIS A 188 10.99 -8.67 -11.15
CA HIS A 188 12.10 -7.93 -11.75
C HIS A 188 12.67 -6.96 -10.71
N HIS A 189 13.97 -7.07 -10.45
CA HIS A 189 14.68 -6.24 -9.49
C HIS A 189 15.81 -5.45 -10.16
N GLU A 190 15.94 -4.17 -9.82
CA GLU A 190 17.12 -3.38 -10.17
C GLU A 190 18.28 -3.56 -9.17
N ALA A 191 17.95 -3.88 -7.91
CA ALA A 191 18.92 -4.04 -6.84
C ALA A 191 19.17 -5.53 -6.53
N ARG A 192 20.38 -6.01 -6.85
CA ARG A 192 20.82 -7.42 -6.79
C ARG A 192 20.72 -8.16 -5.44
N LYS A 193 20.26 -7.56 -4.32
CA LYS A 193 20.45 -8.15 -2.97
C LYS A 193 19.39 -7.83 -1.90
N LEU A 194 18.17 -7.41 -2.25
CA LEU A 194 17.13 -7.31 -1.22
C LEU A 194 16.44 -8.67 -1.08
N LYS A 195 16.61 -9.32 0.08
CA LYS A 195 15.74 -10.42 0.50
C LYS A 195 14.34 -9.82 0.70
N HIS A 196 13.50 -9.92 -0.32
CA HIS A 196 12.11 -9.53 -0.21
C HIS A 196 11.41 -10.53 0.70
N ARG A 197 10.57 -10.01 1.58
CA ARG A 197 9.56 -10.77 2.33
C ARG A 197 8.25 -10.05 2.11
N ASP A 198 7.86 -10.04 0.85
CA ASP A 198 6.59 -9.48 0.43
C ASP A 198 5.53 -10.58 0.35
N THR A 199 4.28 -10.16 0.43
CA THR A 199 3.13 -11.05 0.28
C THR A 199 2.25 -10.48 -0.80
N VAL A 200 1.96 -11.27 -1.82
CA VAL A 200 1.00 -10.93 -2.88
C VAL A 200 -0.24 -11.80 -2.68
N THR A 201 -1.42 -11.22 -2.85
CA THR A 201 -2.66 -12.02 -2.86
C THR A 201 -3.03 -12.30 -4.30
N VAL A 202 -3.05 -13.58 -4.67
CA VAL A 202 -3.54 -14.07 -5.94
C VAL A 202 -5.00 -14.47 -5.75
N ARG A 203 -5.90 -13.79 -6.45
CA ARG A 203 -7.33 -14.12 -6.49
C ARG A 203 -7.62 -14.94 -7.73
N VAL A 204 -8.10 -16.15 -7.55
CA VAL A 204 -8.50 -17.04 -8.63
C VAL A 204 -10.01 -16.94 -8.80
N TYR A 205 -10.43 -16.54 -10.00
CA TYR A 205 -11.83 -16.54 -10.40
C TYR A 205 -12.10 -17.79 -11.25
N GLU A 206 -12.90 -18.69 -10.72
CA GLU A 206 -13.45 -19.82 -11.47
C GLU A 206 -14.95 -19.61 -11.73
N THR A 207 -15.54 -20.45 -12.57
CA THR A 207 -16.96 -20.32 -12.94
C THR A 207 -17.91 -20.46 -11.75
N GLU A 208 -17.61 -21.36 -10.80
CA GLU A 208 -18.48 -21.62 -9.65
C GLU A 208 -17.94 -21.03 -8.33
N VAL A 209 -16.63 -20.74 -8.25
CA VAL A 209 -15.96 -20.32 -7.01
C VAL A 209 -14.95 -19.22 -7.28
N THR A 210 -14.82 -18.28 -6.34
CA THR A 210 -13.70 -17.34 -6.26
C THR A 210 -12.99 -17.52 -4.94
N TYR A 211 -11.65 -17.59 -4.96
CA TYR A 211 -10.86 -17.74 -3.74
C TYR A 211 -9.55 -16.96 -3.81
N ASP A 212 -9.03 -16.62 -2.63
CA ASP A 212 -7.77 -15.88 -2.45
C ASP A 212 -6.69 -16.80 -1.90
N ARG A 213 -5.48 -16.65 -2.42
CA ARG A 213 -4.27 -17.28 -1.89
C ARG A 213 -3.19 -16.23 -1.69
N THR A 214 -2.55 -16.28 -0.52
CA THR A 214 -1.41 -15.42 -0.23
C THR A 214 -0.14 -16.15 -0.64
N VAL A 215 0.61 -15.53 -1.54
CA VAL A 215 1.90 -15.99 -2.04
C VAL A 215 3.00 -15.18 -1.36
N HIS A 216 3.97 -15.88 -0.78
CA HIS A 216 5.16 -15.27 -0.22
C HIS A 216 6.22 -15.08 -1.31
N VAL A 217 6.73 -13.86 -1.41
CA VAL A 217 7.72 -13.47 -2.42
C VAL A 217 9.07 -13.36 -1.74
N ASP A 218 9.72 -14.52 -1.61
CA ASP A 218 11.03 -14.66 -0.97
C ASP A 218 12.18 -14.81 -1.98
N GLU A 219 11.86 -15.19 -3.22
CA GLU A 219 12.80 -15.48 -4.31
C GLU A 219 12.42 -14.73 -5.60
N GLU A 220 13.35 -14.65 -6.57
CA GLU A 220 13.11 -14.01 -7.88
C GLU A 220 11.98 -14.71 -8.65
N PHE A 221 11.91 -16.04 -8.53
CA PHE A 221 10.91 -16.87 -9.18
C PHE A 221 10.08 -17.55 -8.10
N VAL A 222 8.76 -17.40 -8.18
CA VAL A 222 7.80 -18.03 -7.29
C VAL A 222 6.85 -18.88 -8.12
N THR A 223 6.75 -20.15 -7.79
CA THR A 223 5.79 -21.08 -8.39
C THR A 223 4.86 -21.60 -7.31
N ASP A 224 3.57 -21.66 -7.60
CA ASP A 224 2.56 -22.20 -6.70
C ASP A 224 1.46 -22.92 -7.50
N ASP A 225 0.92 -24.00 -6.94
CA ASP A 225 -0.09 -24.83 -7.60
C ASP A 225 -1.43 -24.65 -6.87
N TYR A 226 -2.46 -24.20 -7.59
CA TYR A 226 -3.79 -24.01 -7.03
C TYR A 226 -4.75 -25.10 -7.52
N PRO A 227 -5.59 -25.68 -6.64
CA PRO A 227 -6.58 -26.66 -7.07
C PRO A 227 -7.63 -26.00 -7.97
N HIS A 228 -7.97 -26.65 -9.08
CA HIS A 228 -9.12 -26.26 -9.88
C HIS A 228 -10.39 -26.92 -9.33
N ILE A 229 -11.35 -26.14 -8.84
CA ILE A 229 -12.48 -26.67 -8.06
C ILE A 229 -13.75 -26.81 -8.91
N SER A 230 -13.94 -25.91 -9.86
CA SER A 230 -15.13 -25.84 -10.70
C SER A 230 -15.24 -27.03 -11.64
N ARG A 231 -16.44 -27.61 -11.73
CA ARG A 231 -16.71 -28.71 -12.66
C ARG A 231 -16.98 -28.16 -14.04
N SER A 232 -16.34 -28.68 -15.08
CA SER A 232 -16.73 -28.36 -16.46
C SER A 232 -18.10 -28.96 -16.75
N ARG A 233 -19.17 -28.17 -16.69
CA ARG A 233 -20.46 -28.57 -17.26
C ARG A 233 -20.31 -28.51 -18.78
N LYS A 234 -20.17 -29.66 -19.45
CA LYS A 234 -20.37 -29.74 -20.92
C LYS A 234 -21.76 -29.18 -21.20
N ASN A 235 -21.86 -28.10 -21.97
CA ASN A 235 -23.13 -27.57 -22.42
C ASN A 235 -23.83 -28.65 -23.26
N LYS A 236 -25.16 -28.78 -23.11
CA LYS A 236 -25.96 -29.80 -23.82
C LYS A 236 -25.79 -29.71 -25.35
N ARG A 237 -25.46 -28.52 -25.88
CA ARG A 237 -25.15 -28.29 -27.30
C ARG A 237 -23.90 -29.03 -27.81
N ASP A 238 -22.91 -29.29 -26.94
CA ASP A 238 -21.68 -30.00 -27.32
C ASP A 238 -21.84 -31.53 -27.30
N ARG A 239 -23.01 -32.04 -26.84
CA ARG A 239 -23.32 -33.47 -26.85
C ARG A 239 -24.07 -33.93 -28.10
N GLU A 240 -24.59 -32.99 -28.89
CA GLU A 240 -25.38 -33.28 -30.10
C GLU A 240 -24.52 -33.20 -31.38
N ALA A 241 -23.21 -32.96 -31.24
CA ALA A 241 -22.25 -32.84 -32.36
C ALA A 241 -21.15 -33.91 -32.34
N GLU A 242 -21.31 -34.99 -31.57
CA GLU A 242 -20.42 -36.15 -31.48
C GLU A 242 -21.23 -37.43 -31.75
#